data_AF-A0AAW9DLY1-F1
#
_entry.id   AF-A0AAW9DLY1-F1
#
_cell.length_a   1.000
_cell.length_b   1.000
_cell.length_c   1.000
_cell.angle_alpha   90.00
_cell.angle_beta   90.00
_cell.angle_gamma   90.00
#
_symmetry.space_group_name_H-M   'P 1'
#
loop_
_entity.id
_entity.type
_entity.pdbx_description
1 polymer ?
#
loop_
_entity_poly.entity_id
_entity_poly.type
_entity_poly.pdbx_seq_one_letter_code
_entity_poly.pdbx_strand_id
1 'polypeptide(L)' 'MRLEEFSEAEFQKALQRTIRALTRGKTIPGQPKAILLGGQSGAGKTTIHRIKQKEFQGNIIIIDGDSYRSQHPNYLALQE' A
#
# COMPACT_ATOMS: atom_id res chain seq x y z
N MET A 1 -23.63 12.49 6.62
CA MET A 1 -22.36 11.73 6.62
C MET A 1 -21.27 12.73 6.95
N ARG A 2 -20.44 12.45 7.94
CA ARG A 2 -19.31 13.32 8.29
C ARG A 2 -18.26 13.26 7.17
N LEU A 3 -17.39 14.25 7.09
CA LEU A 3 -16.45 14.38 5.98
C LEU A 3 -15.45 13.21 5.91
N GLU A 4 -15.10 12.67 7.08
CA GLU A 4 -14.23 11.51 7.28
C GLU A 4 -14.93 10.15 7.03
N GLU A 5 -16.24 10.16 6.84
CA GLU A 5 -17.00 8.95 6.54
C GLU A 5 -17.02 8.72 5.03
N PHE A 6 -16.91 7.45 4.65
CA PHE A 6 -17.04 6.99 3.27
C PHE A 6 -17.94 5.76 3.23
N SER A 7 -18.61 5.55 2.11
CA SER A 7 -19.47 4.40 1.90
C SER A 7 -18.66 3.13 1.63
N GLU A 8 -19.28 1.97 1.88
CA GLU A 8 -18.71 0.68 1.52
C GLU A 8 -18.38 0.61 0.02
N ALA A 9 -19.21 1.20 -0.84
CA ALA A 9 -18.98 1.21 -2.28
C ALA A 9 -17.71 2.00 -2.67
N GLU A 10 -17.45 3.13 -2.03
CA GLU A 10 -16.23 3.92 -2.23
C GLU A 10 -15.00 3.15 -1.75
N PHE A 11 -15.09 2.51 -0.58
CA PHE A 11 -14.03 1.66 -0.05
C PHE A 11 -13.71 0.50 -0.99
N GLN A 12 -14.72 -0.26 -1.42
CA GLN A 12 -14.54 -1.39 -2.34
C GLN A 12 -13.93 -0.97 -3.67
N LYS A 13 -14.32 0.20 -4.19
CA LYS A 13 -13.73 0.76 -5.41
C LYS A 13 -12.25 1.09 -5.24
N ALA A 14 -11.85 1.70 -4.12
CA ALA A 14 -10.45 1.96 -3.81
C ALA A 14 -9.65 0.66 -3.60
N LEU A 15 -10.19 -0.29 -2.83
CA LEU A 15 -9.59 -1.59 -2.55
C LEU A 15 -9.31 -2.37 -3.84
N GLN A 16 -10.30 -2.50 -4.72
CA GLN A 16 -10.14 -3.22 -5.99
C GLN A 16 -9.08 -2.58 -6.90
N ARG A 17 -8.97 -1.25 -6.91
CA ARG A 17 -7.94 -0.54 -7.67
C ARG A 17 -6.55 -0.80 -7.08
N THR A 18 -6.43 -0.75 -5.76
CA THR A 18 -5.18 -1.01 -5.04
C THR A 18 -4.72 -2.45 -5.25
N ILE A 19 -5.59 -3.45 -5.11
CA ILE A 19 -5.27 -4.86 -5.39
C ILE A 19 -4.79 -5.02 -6.83
N ARG A 20 -5.54 -4.49 -7.82
CA ARG A 20 -5.17 -4.58 -9.24
C ARG A 20 -3.81 -3.93 -9.54
N ALA A 21 -3.49 -2.82 -8.90
CA ALA A 21 -2.22 -2.13 -9.09
C ALA A 21 -1.05 -2.90 -8.46
N LEU A 22 -1.23 -3.38 -7.23
CA LEU A 22 -0.19 -4.07 -6.46
C LEU A 22 0.14 -5.46 -7.01
N THR A 23 -0.85 -6.20 -7.53
CA THR A 23 -0.66 -7.56 -8.05
C THR A 23 -0.22 -7.59 -9.52
N ARG A 24 -0.26 -6.46 -10.23
CA ARG A 24 0.14 -6.40 -11.65
C ARG A 24 1.58 -6.86 -11.83
N GLY A 25 1.77 -7.87 -12.68
CA GLY A 25 3.10 -8.42 -13.00
C GLY A 25 3.75 -9.20 -11.85
N LYS A 26 3.00 -9.54 -10.79
CA LYS A 26 3.48 -10.43 -9.71
C LYS A 26 3.07 -11.87 -10.01
N THR A 27 3.88 -12.81 -9.53
CA THR A 27 3.59 -14.25 -9.61
C THR A 27 3.60 -14.85 -8.22
N ILE A 28 2.81 -15.91 -8.02
CA ILE A 28 2.74 -16.60 -6.72
C ILE A 28 3.92 -17.59 -6.64
N PRO A 29 4.87 -17.40 -5.73
CA PRO A 29 5.98 -18.34 -5.55
C PRO A 29 5.50 -19.62 -4.83
N GLY A 30 6.21 -20.73 -5.01
CA GLY A 30 5.90 -21.98 -4.30
C GLY A 30 6.02 -21.88 -2.77
N GLN A 31 6.80 -20.91 -2.27
CA GLN A 31 6.91 -20.59 -0.84
C GLN A 31 6.80 -19.06 -0.66
N PRO A 32 5.61 -18.51 -0.41
CA PRO A 32 5.44 -17.09 -0.19
C PRO A 32 6.13 -16.64 1.11
N LYS A 33 6.66 -15.42 1.10
CA LYS A 33 7.35 -14.80 2.25
C LYS A 33 6.71 -13.45 2.54
N ALA A 34 6.60 -13.12 3.83
CA ALA A 34 6.20 -11.80 4.30
C ALA A 34 7.34 -11.20 5.12
N ILE A 35 7.59 -9.91 4.93
CA ILE A 35 8.64 -9.17 5.65
C ILE A 35 7.97 -8.01 6.37
N LEU A 36 8.05 -8.02 7.70
CA LEU A 36 7.58 -6.92 8.53
C LEU A 36 8.73 -5.94 8.76
N LEU A 37 8.49 -4.66 8.51
CA LEU A 37 9.49 -3.61 8.73
C LEU A 37 9.20 -2.87 10.02
N GLY A 38 10.22 -2.72 10.85
CA GLY A 38 10.20 -1.95 12.10
C GLY A 38 11.26 -0.85 12.08
N GLY A 39 11.08 0.15 12.94
CA GLY A 39 12.02 1.25 13.15
C GLY A 39 11.33 2.62 13.21
N GLN A 40 11.98 3.57 13.88
CA GLN A 40 11.46 4.94 14.04
C GLN A 40 11.22 5.65 12.70
N SER A 41 10.44 6.72 12.72
CA SER A 41 10.34 7.62 11.56
C SER A 41 11.73 8.17 11.23
N GLY A 42 12.06 8.28 9.94
CA GLY A 42 13.39 8.70 9.49
C GLY A 42 14.49 7.62 9.52
N ALA A 43 14.24 6.42 10.08
CA ALA A 43 15.25 5.34 10.14
C ALA A 43 15.65 4.72 8.77
N GLY A 44 15.07 5.18 7.67
CA GLY A 44 15.42 4.69 6.33
C GLY A 44 14.72 3.40 5.90
N LYS A 45 13.51 3.11 6.41
CA LYS A 45 12.70 1.93 6.01
C LYS A 45 12.50 1.84 4.48
N THR A 46 12.39 2.97 3.79
CA THR A 46 12.33 3.06 2.32
C THR A 46 13.55 2.44 1.63
N THR A 47 14.72 2.48 2.25
CA THR A 47 15.92 1.79 1.74
C THR A 47 15.71 0.28 1.67
N ILE A 48 15.03 -0.29 2.67
CA ILE A 48 14.70 -1.73 2.70
C ILE A 48 13.73 -2.08 1.57
N HIS A 49 12.77 -1.21 1.23
CA HIS A 49 11.88 -1.43 0.08
C HIS A 49 12.70 -1.61 -1.20
N ARG A 50 13.72 -0.78 -1.43
CA ARG A 50 14.56 -0.85 -2.62
C ARG A 50 15.44 -2.09 -2.64
N ILE A 51 16.01 -2.47 -1.50
CA ILE A 51 16.83 -3.69 -1.37
C ILE A 51 15.96 -4.93 -1.66
N LYS A 52 14.79 -5.04 -1.02
CA LYS A 52 13.90 -6.18 -1.20
C LYS A 52 13.25 -6.23 -2.57
N GLN A 53 12.92 -5.10 -3.19
CA GLN A 53 12.48 -5.10 -4.59
C GLN A 53 13.55 -5.67 -5.53
N LYS A 54 14.84 -5.34 -5.34
CA LYS A 54 15.91 -5.93 -6.14
C LYS A 54 16.10 -7.42 -5.85
N GLU A 55 16.11 -7.81 -4.57
CA GLU A 55 16.28 -9.19 -4.12
C GLU A 55 15.20 -10.12 -4.69
N PHE A 56 13.94 -9.67 -4.70
CA PHE A 56 12.82 -10.41 -5.25
C PHE A 56 12.61 -10.18 -6.75
N GLN A 57 13.54 -9.49 -7.44
CA GLN A 57 13.44 -9.16 -8.87
C GLN A 57 12.11 -8.52 -9.25
N GLY A 58 11.60 -7.65 -8.38
CA GLY A 58 10.31 -7.01 -8.52
C GLY A 58 9.11 -7.89 -8.12
N ASN A 59 9.28 -9.18 -7.85
CA ASN A 59 8.19 -10.07 -7.40
C ASN A 59 7.92 -9.97 -5.88
N ILE A 60 7.67 -8.75 -5.42
CA ILE A 60 7.25 -8.42 -4.06
C ILE A 60 6.16 -7.35 -4.13
N ILE A 61 5.21 -7.41 -3.20
CA ILE A 61 4.19 -6.38 -3.00
C ILE A 61 4.60 -5.55 -1.79
N ILE A 62 4.66 -4.24 -1.95
CA ILE A 62 4.86 -3.30 -0.85
C ILE A 62 3.48 -2.83 -0.41
N ILE A 63 3.16 -3.07 0.87
CA ILE A 63 1.93 -2.59 1.51
C ILE A 63 2.35 -1.47 2.45
N ASP A 64 2.02 -0.24 2.09
CA ASP A 64 2.32 0.96 2.87
C ASP A 64 1.01 1.66 3.25
N GLY A 65 0.66 1.58 4.53
CA GLY A 65 -0.60 2.14 5.05
C GLY A 65 -0.71 3.66 4.88
N ASP A 66 0.42 4.39 4.94
CA ASP A 66 0.39 5.85 4.80
C ASP A 66 0.03 6.27 3.37
N SER A 67 0.43 5.47 2.38
CA SER A 67 0.09 5.73 0.97
C SER A 67 -1.42 5.70 0.69
N TYR A 68 -2.18 4.97 1.50
CA TYR A 68 -3.63 4.81 1.31
C TYR A 68 -4.44 6.01 1.83
N ARG A 69 -3.87 6.87 2.68
CA ARG A 69 -4.57 8.05 3.20
C ARG A 69 -5.05 8.97 2.08
N SER A 70 -4.23 9.13 1.04
CA SER A 70 -4.55 9.92 -0.16
C SER A 70 -5.68 9.37 -1.02
N GLN A 71 -6.09 8.11 -0.78
CA GLN A 71 -7.18 7.46 -1.53
C GLN A 71 -8.57 7.76 -0.94
N HIS A 72 -8.64 8.46 0.18
CA HIS A 72 -9.91 8.85 0.78
C HIS A 72 -10.74 9.69 -0.23
N PRO A 73 -12.05 9.43 -0.42
CA PRO A 73 -12.87 10.15 -1.39
C PRO A 73 -12.82 11.67 -1.22
N ASN A 74 -12.81 12.11 0.04
CA ASN A 74 -12.74 13.53 0.42
C ASN A 74 -11.33 13.98 0.84
N TYR A 75 -10.26 13.30 0.39
CA TYR A 75 -8.89 13.58 0.88
C TYR A 75 -8.51 15.06 0.86
N LEU A 76 -8.78 15.75 -0.26
CA LEU A 76 -8.46 17.18 -0.42
C LEU A 76 -9.22 18.06 0.58
N ALA A 77 -10.49 17.74 0.85
CA ALA A 77 -11.31 18.49 1.81
C ALA A 77 -10.92 18.20 3.27
N LEU A 78 -10.28 17.05 3.54
CA LEU A 78 -9.75 16.70 4.87
C LEU A 78 -8.35 17.28 5.15
N GLN A 79 -7.72 17.93 4.17
CA GLN A 79 -6.42 18.60 4.36
C GLN A 79 -6.57 20.05 4.85
N GLU A 80 -7.76 20.64 4.76
CA GLU A 80 -8.12 21.94 5.31
C GLU A 80 -8.47 21.85 6.81
#